data_AF-A0A356L6I5-F1
#
_entry.id   AF-A0A356L6I5-F1
#
_cell.length_a   1.000
_cell.length_b   1.000
_cell.length_c   1.000
_cell.angle_alpha   90.00
_cell.angle_beta   90.00
_cell.angle_gamma   90.00
#
_symmetry.space_group_name_H-M   'P 1'
#
loop_
_entity.id
_entity.type
_entity.pdbx_description
1 polymer ?
#
loop_
_entity_poly.entity_id
_entity_poly.type
_entity_poly.pdbx_seq_one_letter_code
_entity_poly.pdbx_strand_id
1 'polypeptide(L)'
;MKTCPFFGVCGGCKFDFAAADYHDQKMALLRDLPITGDAVWTPAGLRRRADFAFADGRFGFYAPHSKDIVPVRTCPNLVPEINNILPAVAALPWTASGACLITSCDNGIDIAISSNVPYFTAEFRDAAMKISAIRITWNDRTIRQTGAPQVNFSGRAVAYPPAAFLQPTVASADALRNMVVAAASGAH
;
A
#
# COMPACT_ATOMS: atom_id res chain seq x y z
N MET A 1 -3.35 16.93 4.43
CA MET A 1 -3.15 17.58 3.12
C MET A 1 -4.42 17.37 2.30
N LYS A 2 -5.03 18.41 1.72
CA LYS A 2 -6.32 18.28 1.00
C LYS A 2 -6.17 17.95 -0.49
N THR A 3 -4.95 17.96 -1.03
CA THR A 3 -4.63 17.68 -2.45
C THR A 3 -3.38 16.80 -2.55
N CYS A 4 -3.14 16.18 -3.70
CA CYS A 4 -1.91 15.44 -3.94
C CYS A 4 -0.93 16.26 -4.81
N PRO A 5 0.29 16.55 -4.33
CA PRO A 5 1.28 17.31 -5.10
C PRO A 5 1.83 16.53 -6.30
N PHE A 6 1.59 15.22 -6.36
CA PHE A 6 2.04 14.34 -7.44
C PHE A 6 0.91 13.96 -8.41
N PHE A 7 -0.30 14.51 -8.25
CA PHE A 7 -1.40 14.18 -9.15
C PHE A 7 -1.04 14.56 -10.60
N GLY A 8 -1.35 13.69 -11.56
CA GLY A 8 -0.97 13.84 -12.96
C GLY A 8 0.49 13.47 -13.29
N VAL A 9 1.39 13.42 -12.30
CA VAL A 9 2.80 13.01 -12.48
C VAL A 9 3.04 11.58 -12.01
N CYS A 10 2.48 11.20 -10.87
CA CYS A 10 2.50 9.85 -10.33
C CYS A 10 1.34 9.02 -10.90
N GLY A 11 1.62 7.79 -11.33
CA GLY A 11 0.63 6.88 -11.92
C GLY A 11 -0.33 6.23 -10.92
N GLY A 12 -0.26 6.58 -9.63
CA GLY A 12 -1.04 5.94 -8.57
C GLY A 12 -2.52 6.32 -8.53
N CYS A 13 -2.94 7.44 -9.13
CA CYS A 13 -4.32 7.92 -9.09
C CYS A 13 -4.80 8.38 -10.47
N LYS A 14 -5.88 7.78 -10.96
CA LYS A 14 -6.53 8.16 -12.23
C LYS A 14 -7.31 9.46 -12.14
N PHE A 15 -7.95 9.70 -10.99
CA PHE A 15 -8.76 10.89 -10.71
C PHE A 15 -8.22 11.58 -9.46
N ASP A 16 -8.34 12.91 -9.42
CA ASP A 16 -7.95 13.67 -8.24
C ASP A 16 -9.02 13.48 -7.16
N PHE A 17 -8.65 12.87 -6.03
CA PHE A 17 -9.58 12.66 -4.92
C PHE A 17 -10.04 13.97 -4.26
N ALA A 18 -9.35 15.08 -4.55
CA ALA A 18 -9.68 16.41 -4.03
C ALA A 18 -10.63 17.19 -4.95
N ALA A 19 -10.85 16.73 -6.19
CA ALA A 19 -11.72 17.40 -7.14
C ALA A 19 -13.20 17.28 -6.72
N ALA A 20 -13.97 18.35 -6.92
CA ALA A 20 -15.38 18.40 -6.55
C ALA A 20 -16.24 17.37 -7.31
N ASP A 21 -15.85 17.03 -8.54
CA ASP A 21 -16.51 16.08 -9.43
C ASP A 21 -15.90 14.67 -9.36
N TYR A 22 -15.03 14.38 -8.39
CA TYR A 22 -14.33 13.09 -8.26
C TYR A 22 -15.28 11.88 -8.27
N HIS A 23 -16.41 11.98 -7.55
CA HIS A 23 -17.40 10.90 -7.50
C HIS A 23 -18.11 10.72 -8.84
N ASP A 24 -18.48 11.82 -9.49
CA ASP A 24 -19.15 11.80 -10.79
C ASP A 24 -18.24 11.20 -11.87
N GLN A 25 -16.95 11.59 -11.89
CA GLN A 25 -15.94 11.02 -12.79
C GLN A 25 -15.79 9.50 -12.63
N LYS A 26 -15.90 9.00 -11.40
CA LYS A 26 -15.84 7.55 -11.11
C LYS A 26 -17.11 6.83 -11.50
N MET A 27 -18.28 7.37 -11.14
CA MET A 27 -19.57 6.78 -11.51
C MET A 27 -19.78 6.77 -13.02
N ALA A 28 -19.24 7.76 -13.72
CA ALA A 28 -19.24 7.83 -15.18
C ALA A 28 -18.62 6.58 -15.86
N LEU A 29 -17.64 5.93 -15.22
CA LEU A 29 -17.01 4.71 -15.74
C LEU A 29 -17.89 3.46 -15.63
N LEU A 30 -18.96 3.51 -14.84
CA LEU A 30 -19.83 2.38 -14.55
C LEU A 30 -21.21 2.51 -15.21
N ARG A 31 -21.45 3.57 -15.99
CA ARG A 31 -22.78 3.91 -16.55
C ARG A 31 -23.42 2.81 -17.39
N ASP A 32 -22.59 2.01 -18.06
CA ASP A 32 -23.07 0.95 -18.96
C ASP A 32 -23.15 -0.43 -18.26
N LEU A 33 -22.92 -0.48 -16.94
CA LEU A 33 -22.98 -1.71 -16.15
C LEU A 33 -24.31 -1.85 -15.43
N PRO A 34 -24.84 -3.09 -15.27
CA PRO A 34 -26.03 -3.34 -14.49
C PRO A 34 -25.73 -3.28 -12.98
N ILE A 35 -25.61 -2.07 -12.45
CA ILE A 35 -25.34 -1.82 -11.02
C ILE A 35 -26.62 -2.08 -10.21
N THR A 36 -26.54 -2.91 -9.18
CA THR A 36 -27.67 -3.32 -8.34
C THR A 36 -27.71 -2.67 -6.96
N GLY A 37 -26.80 -1.74 -6.65
CA GLY A 37 -26.76 -1.04 -5.36
C GLY A 37 -25.87 0.21 -5.36
N ASP A 38 -25.90 0.95 -4.25
CA ASP A 38 -25.15 2.20 -4.11
C ASP A 38 -23.65 1.97 -3.94
N ALA A 39 -22.85 2.91 -4.45
CA ALA A 39 -21.40 2.89 -4.28
C ALA A 39 -21.01 3.16 -2.82
N VAL A 40 -20.11 2.34 -2.29
CA VAL A 40 -19.47 2.57 -0.99
C VAL A 40 -18.19 3.36 -1.17
N TRP A 41 -18.14 4.55 -0.57
CA TRP A 41 -17.02 5.47 -0.67
C TRP A 41 -16.13 5.41 0.58
N THR A 42 -14.82 5.37 0.37
CA THR A 42 -13.83 5.50 1.44
C THR A 42 -13.02 6.78 1.25
N PRO A 43 -12.76 7.54 2.33
CA PRO A 43 -11.94 8.75 2.23
C PRO A 43 -10.48 8.41 1.91
N ALA A 44 -9.76 9.39 1.37
CA ALA A 44 -8.31 9.32 1.24
C ALA A 44 -7.64 9.18 2.63
N GLY A 45 -6.40 8.71 2.63
CA GLY A 45 -5.59 8.55 3.85
C GLY A 45 -5.84 7.25 4.61
N LEU A 46 -6.64 6.34 4.06
CA LEU A 46 -6.95 5.05 4.68
C LEU A 46 -6.23 3.85 4.05
N ARG A 47 -5.39 4.09 3.03
CA ARG A 47 -4.70 3.01 2.34
C ARG A 47 -3.56 2.48 3.21
N ARG A 48 -3.74 1.26 3.74
CA ARG A 48 -2.81 0.59 4.65
C ARG A 48 -1.74 -0.25 3.97
N ARG A 49 -1.67 -0.23 2.64
CA ARG A 49 -0.59 -0.88 1.89
C ARG A 49 -0.30 -0.21 0.55
N ALA A 50 0.97 -0.15 0.19
CA ALA A 50 1.39 0.29 -1.13
C ALA A 50 2.67 -0.41 -1.57
N ASP A 51 2.75 -0.65 -2.87
CA ASP A 51 3.92 -1.20 -3.52
C ASP A 51 4.68 -0.07 -4.21
N PHE A 52 5.92 0.13 -3.79
CA PHE A 52 6.81 1.16 -4.30
C PHE A 52 7.87 0.54 -5.21
N ALA A 53 8.12 1.15 -6.34
CA ALA A 53 9.24 0.79 -7.21
C ALA A 53 10.55 1.35 -6.67
N PHE A 54 11.63 0.61 -6.83
CA PHE A 54 13.00 1.12 -6.69
C PHE A 54 13.87 0.68 -7.88
N ALA A 55 14.75 1.55 -8.33
CA ALA A 55 15.73 1.32 -9.39
C ALA A 55 16.73 2.48 -9.45
N ASP A 56 17.99 2.22 -9.77
CA ASP A 56 19.04 3.24 -9.97
C ASP A 56 19.12 4.28 -8.82
N GLY A 57 19.05 3.82 -7.57
CA GLY A 57 19.06 4.70 -6.39
C GLY A 57 17.77 5.47 -6.13
N ARG A 58 16.74 5.32 -6.97
CA ARG A 58 15.44 5.97 -6.81
C ARG A 58 14.44 5.04 -6.14
N PHE A 59 13.48 5.64 -5.44
CA PHE A 59 12.39 4.95 -4.75
C PHE A 59 11.11 5.78 -4.84
N GLY A 60 9.99 5.15 -5.18
CA GLY A 60 8.71 5.85 -5.28
C GLY A 60 7.65 5.06 -6.06
N PHE A 61 6.82 5.75 -6.82
CA PHE A 61 5.83 5.12 -7.70
C PHE A 61 6.20 5.34 -9.16
N TYR A 62 5.72 4.47 -10.05
CA TYR A 62 5.86 4.69 -11.48
C TYR A 62 5.02 5.89 -11.96
N ALA A 63 5.56 6.64 -12.91
CA ALA A 63 4.80 7.62 -13.70
C ALA A 63 3.73 6.91 -14.57
N PRO A 64 2.65 7.59 -14.99
CA PRO A 64 1.64 7.01 -15.86
C PRO A 64 2.25 6.41 -17.12
N HIS A 65 1.89 5.17 -17.44
CA HIS A 65 2.30 4.46 -18.67
C HIS A 65 3.83 4.38 -18.87
N SER A 66 4.61 4.41 -17.80
CA SER A 66 6.08 4.43 -17.86
C SER A 66 6.70 3.59 -16.74
N LYS A 67 7.99 3.23 -16.90
CA LYS A 67 8.83 2.67 -15.82
C LYS A 67 9.67 3.74 -15.11
N ASP A 68 9.44 5.01 -15.43
CA ASP A 68 10.09 6.11 -14.74
C ASP A 68 9.57 6.22 -13.30
N ILE A 69 10.48 6.38 -12.33
CA ILE A 69 10.14 6.43 -10.91
C ILE A 69 10.01 7.88 -10.49
N VAL A 70 8.80 8.24 -10.07
CA VAL A 70 8.48 9.50 -9.39
C VAL A 70 8.85 9.35 -7.92
N PRO A 71 9.84 10.10 -7.40
CA PRO A 71 10.23 10.02 -6.00
C PRO A 71 9.09 10.47 -5.10
N VAL A 72 8.64 9.60 -4.19
CA VAL A 72 7.54 9.91 -3.27
C VAL A 72 7.97 9.68 -1.84
N ARG A 73 7.93 10.75 -1.04
CA ARG A 73 8.24 10.73 0.40
C ARG A 73 7.01 10.83 1.30
N THR A 74 5.85 11.17 0.71
CA THR A 74 4.54 11.16 1.37
C THR A 74 3.45 10.99 0.32
N CYS A 75 2.38 10.27 0.65
CA CYS A 75 1.22 10.09 -0.20
C CYS A 75 -0.06 10.33 0.61
N PRO A 76 -0.93 11.28 0.22
CA PRO A 76 -2.18 11.56 0.93
C PRO A 76 -3.14 10.38 1.05
N ASN A 77 -3.01 9.39 0.16
CA ASN A 77 -3.87 8.22 0.20
C ASN A 77 -3.44 7.22 1.27
N LEU A 78 -2.18 7.24 1.70
CA LEU A 78 -1.64 6.28 2.67
C LEU A 78 -1.95 6.70 4.10
N VAL A 79 -2.08 5.71 4.97
CA VAL A 79 -2.21 5.92 6.41
C VAL A 79 -0.98 6.62 6.99
N PRO A 80 -1.12 7.39 8.09
CA PRO A 80 -0.01 8.11 8.72
C PRO A 80 1.18 7.22 9.07
N GLU A 81 0.95 5.99 9.51
CA GLU A 81 1.98 5.03 9.91
C GLU A 81 2.98 4.75 8.77
N ILE A 82 2.49 4.60 7.53
CA ILE A 82 3.35 4.45 6.35
C ILE A 82 4.05 5.76 6.04
N ASN A 83 3.31 6.87 6.01
CA ASN A 83 3.87 8.19 5.70
C ASN A 83 4.98 8.61 6.67
N ASN A 84 4.92 8.17 7.93
CA ASN A 84 5.93 8.47 8.95
C ASN A 84 7.28 7.80 8.67
N ILE A 85 7.29 6.59 8.09
CA ILE A 85 8.54 5.88 7.77
C ILE A 85 9.01 6.11 6.33
N LEU A 86 8.12 6.54 5.44
CA LEU A 86 8.37 6.61 4.01
C LEU A 86 9.60 7.46 3.62
N PRO A 87 9.88 8.63 4.24
CA PRO A 87 11.10 9.38 3.96
C PRO A 87 12.38 8.59 4.27
N ALA A 88 12.38 7.79 5.34
CA ALA A 88 13.54 6.98 5.74
C ALA A 88 13.73 5.78 4.80
N VAL A 89 12.65 5.12 4.40
CA VAL A 89 12.69 4.03 3.40
C VAL A 89 13.17 4.54 2.04
N ALA A 90 12.69 5.71 1.62
CA ALA A 90 13.11 6.35 0.37
C ALA A 90 14.59 6.76 0.35
N ALA A 91 15.21 6.91 1.52
CA ALA A 91 16.62 7.26 1.68
C ALA A 91 17.55 6.03 1.84
N LEU A 92 17.01 4.80 1.83
CA LEU A 92 17.84 3.60 1.85
C LEU A 92 18.75 3.56 0.60
N PRO A 93 19.96 2.97 0.71
CA PRO A 93 20.89 2.89 -0.41
C PRO A 93 20.45 1.81 -1.41
N TRP A 94 19.44 2.12 -2.22
CA TRP A 94 18.91 1.22 -3.24
C TRP A 94 19.91 1.01 -4.37
N THR A 95 20.49 -0.19 -4.48
CA THR A 95 21.47 -0.54 -5.52
C THR A 95 20.92 -1.48 -6.60
N ALA A 96 19.72 -1.99 -6.41
CA ALA A 96 19.07 -2.97 -7.27
C ALA A 96 17.78 -2.39 -7.90
N SER A 97 17.02 -3.22 -8.60
CA SER A 97 15.70 -2.86 -9.11
C SER A 97 14.63 -3.82 -8.60
N GLY A 98 13.45 -3.31 -8.28
CA GLY A 98 12.38 -4.14 -7.76
C GLY A 98 11.19 -3.39 -7.18
N ALA A 99 10.50 -4.08 -6.28
CA ALA A 99 9.27 -3.68 -5.61
C ALA A 99 9.45 -3.75 -4.09
N CYS A 100 8.91 -2.77 -3.39
CA CYS A 100 8.93 -2.65 -1.94
C CYS A 100 7.50 -2.46 -1.46
N LEU A 101 6.88 -3.57 -1.04
CA LEU A 101 5.56 -3.54 -0.44
C LEU A 101 5.68 -3.14 1.02
N ILE A 102 5.05 -2.01 1.36
CA ILE A 102 4.90 -1.56 2.74
C ILE A 102 3.45 -1.80 3.14
N THR A 103 3.24 -2.52 4.25
CA THR A 103 1.92 -2.79 4.82
C THR A 103 1.90 -2.31 6.28
N SER A 104 0.89 -1.51 6.63
CA SER A 104 0.54 -1.21 8.01
C SER A 104 -0.32 -2.34 8.56
N CYS A 105 0.30 -3.20 9.36
CA CYS A 105 -0.37 -4.22 10.16
C CYS A 105 -0.84 -3.61 11.49
N ASP A 106 -1.72 -4.29 12.22
CA ASP A 106 -2.32 -3.73 13.43
C ASP A 106 -1.31 -3.57 14.58
N ASN A 107 -0.20 -4.31 14.53
CA ASN A 107 0.87 -4.27 15.51
C ASN A 107 2.18 -3.63 15.00
N GLY A 108 2.18 -3.04 13.79
CA GLY A 108 3.35 -2.35 13.25
C GLY A 108 3.50 -2.45 11.73
N ILE A 109 4.58 -1.88 11.20
CA ILE A 109 4.86 -1.91 9.76
C ILE A 109 5.57 -3.21 9.33
N ASP A 110 5.05 -3.85 8.30
CA ASP A 110 5.73 -4.92 7.56
C ASP A 110 6.27 -4.38 6.22
N ILE A 111 7.52 -4.70 5.90
CA ILE A 111 8.15 -4.34 4.64
C ILE A 111 8.60 -5.61 3.93
N ALA A 112 8.07 -5.86 2.74
CA ALA A 112 8.47 -6.98 1.89
C ALA A 112 9.12 -6.44 0.61
N ILE A 113 10.40 -6.76 0.41
CA ILE A 113 11.17 -6.32 -0.75
C ILE A 113 11.34 -7.49 -1.71
N SER A 114 10.89 -7.30 -2.94
CA SER A 114 11.16 -8.18 -4.08
C SER A 114 12.18 -7.50 -4.99
N SER A 115 13.34 -8.09 -5.14
CA SER A 115 14.49 -7.50 -5.83
C SER A 115 15.00 -8.43 -6.93
N ASN A 116 15.47 -7.85 -8.02
CA ASN A 116 16.09 -8.57 -9.12
C ASN A 116 17.46 -9.18 -8.77
N VAL A 117 18.04 -8.83 -7.61
CA VAL A 117 19.28 -9.44 -7.11
C VAL A 117 19.03 -10.26 -5.84
N PRO A 118 19.75 -11.38 -5.63
CA PRO A 118 19.49 -12.28 -4.52
C PRO A 118 19.87 -11.72 -3.14
N TYR A 119 20.78 -10.74 -3.08
CA TYR A 119 21.34 -10.22 -1.83
C TYR A 119 21.38 -8.70 -1.82
N PHE A 120 21.17 -8.12 -0.63
CA PHE A 120 21.35 -6.70 -0.35
C PHE A 120 22.80 -6.40 0.10
N THR A 121 23.19 -5.13 0.09
CA THR A 121 24.52 -4.71 0.57
C THR A 121 24.57 -4.52 2.09
N ALA A 122 25.76 -4.49 2.68
CA ALA A 122 25.93 -4.24 4.11
C ALA A 122 25.37 -2.87 4.52
N GLU A 123 25.58 -1.85 3.68
CA GLU A 123 25.08 -0.48 3.88
C GLU A 123 23.56 -0.45 3.90
N PHE A 124 22.91 -1.21 3.00
CA PHE A 124 21.46 -1.35 2.99
C PHE A 124 20.95 -1.97 4.27
N ARG A 125 21.57 -3.08 4.72
CA ARG A 125 21.20 -3.75 5.97
C ARG A 125 21.28 -2.77 7.14
N ASP A 126 22.42 -2.11 7.30
CA ASP A 126 22.69 -1.25 8.46
C ASP A 126 21.74 -0.03 8.51
N ALA A 127 21.34 0.49 7.35
CA ALA A 127 20.31 1.52 7.24
C ALA A 127 18.91 0.96 7.52
N ALA A 128 18.56 -0.21 6.95
CA ALA A 128 17.25 -0.85 7.13
C ALA A 128 16.97 -1.23 8.60
N MET A 129 17.99 -1.59 9.38
CA MET A 129 17.86 -1.88 10.81
C MET A 129 17.33 -0.70 11.63
N LYS A 130 17.46 0.54 11.12
CA LYS A 130 17.01 1.78 11.77
C LYS A 130 15.57 2.16 11.40
N ILE A 131 14.97 1.49 10.42
CA ILE A 131 13.58 1.74 10.03
C ILE A 131 12.65 1.20 11.11
N SER A 132 11.66 2.01 11.49
CA SER A 132 10.60 1.63 12.43
C SER A 132 9.59 0.68 11.77
N ALA A 133 10.04 -0.54 11.48
CA ALA A 133 9.23 -1.66 11.01
C ALA A 133 9.35 -2.83 11.98
N ILE A 134 8.35 -3.69 12.06
CA ILE A 134 8.41 -4.91 12.88
C ILE A 134 8.97 -6.10 12.11
N ARG A 135 8.92 -6.07 10.77
CA ARG A 135 9.55 -7.05 9.89
C ARG A 135 10.00 -6.40 8.58
N ILE A 136 11.18 -6.80 8.11
CA ILE A 136 11.72 -6.45 6.79
C ILE A 136 12.21 -7.75 6.14
N THR A 137 11.72 -8.07 4.94
CA THR A 137 12.16 -9.21 4.14
C THR A 137 12.77 -8.76 2.81
N TRP A 138 13.68 -9.58 2.26
CA TRP A 138 14.28 -9.43 0.94
C TRP A 138 14.22 -10.77 0.22
N ASN A 139 13.48 -10.84 -0.90
CA ASN A 139 13.24 -12.08 -1.65
C ASN A 139 12.86 -13.24 -0.71
N ASP A 140 11.83 -13.01 0.10
CA ASP A 140 11.27 -13.92 1.10
C ASP A 140 12.19 -14.28 2.28
N ARG A 141 13.42 -13.75 2.33
CA ARG A 141 14.33 -13.93 3.47
C ARG A 141 14.18 -12.80 4.47
N THR A 142 13.97 -13.13 5.73
CA THR A 142 13.90 -12.14 6.81
C THR A 142 15.26 -11.50 7.04
N ILE A 143 15.33 -10.17 6.90
CA ILE A 143 16.48 -9.35 7.29
C ILE A 143 16.41 -9.04 8.78
N ARG A 144 15.23 -8.63 9.24
CA ARG A 144 14.95 -8.22 10.62
C ARG A 144 13.51 -8.54 10.96
N GLN A 145 13.28 -9.07 12.16
CA GLN A 145 11.93 -9.25 12.70
C GLN A 145 11.94 -9.09 14.21
N THR A 146 11.23 -8.07 14.71
CA THR A 146 11.04 -7.82 16.15
C THR A 146 9.66 -8.22 16.63
N GLY A 147 8.74 -8.53 15.71
CA GLY A 147 7.42 -9.08 16.02
C GLY A 147 6.81 -9.74 14.78
N ALA A 148 5.98 -10.77 14.98
CA ALA A 148 5.20 -11.36 13.89
C ALA A 148 4.08 -10.38 13.49
N PRO A 149 3.99 -9.92 12.23
CA PRO A 149 2.94 -9.00 11.82
C PRO A 149 1.56 -9.63 11.94
N GLN A 150 0.57 -8.86 12.39
CA GLN A 150 -0.79 -9.32 12.63
C GLN A 150 -1.82 -8.40 11.99
N VAL A 151 -2.89 -9.01 11.47
CA VAL A 151 -4.08 -8.30 10.97
C VAL A 151 -5.33 -8.87 11.62
N ASN A 152 -6.30 -8.00 11.86
CA ASN A 152 -7.55 -8.32 12.50
C ASN A 152 -8.63 -8.50 11.44
N PHE A 153 -9.33 -9.63 11.54
CA PHE A 153 -10.54 -9.90 10.79
C PHE A 153 -11.66 -10.16 11.79
N SER A 154 -12.63 -9.25 11.87
CA SER A 154 -13.81 -9.38 12.74
C SER A 154 -13.49 -9.75 14.20
N GLY A 155 -12.49 -9.10 14.79
CA GLY A 155 -12.05 -9.34 16.17
C GLY A 155 -11.00 -10.44 16.33
N ARG A 156 -10.70 -11.21 15.27
CA ARG A 156 -9.69 -12.28 15.31
C ARG A 156 -8.37 -11.80 14.73
N ALA A 157 -7.33 -11.80 15.55
CA ALA A 157 -5.96 -11.57 15.09
C ALA A 157 -5.44 -12.78 14.31
N VAL A 158 -4.89 -12.52 13.13
CA VAL A 158 -4.31 -13.51 12.21
C VAL A 158 -2.90 -13.05 11.84
N ALA A 159 -1.94 -13.97 11.85
CA ALA A 159 -0.58 -13.67 11.40
C ALA A 159 -0.59 -13.29 9.91
N TYR A 160 0.08 -12.19 9.56
CA TYR A 160 0.21 -11.70 8.19
C TYR A 160 1.48 -12.26 7.54
N PRO A 161 1.37 -13.13 6.52
CA PRO A 161 2.52 -13.58 5.75
C PRO A 161 3.13 -12.44 4.92
N PRO A 162 4.45 -12.44 4.66
CA PRO A 162 5.08 -11.44 3.81
C PRO A 162 4.40 -11.39 2.44
N ALA A 163 4.20 -10.18 1.92
CA ALA A 163 3.59 -9.94 0.60
C ALA A 163 2.17 -10.50 0.38
N ALA A 164 1.52 -11.07 1.40
CA ALA A 164 0.18 -11.62 1.26
C ALA A 164 -0.83 -10.54 0.88
N PHE A 165 -1.85 -10.93 0.10
CA PHE A 165 -2.87 -10.00 -0.33
C PHE A 165 -3.73 -9.52 0.84
N LEU A 166 -3.91 -8.20 0.92
CA LEU A 166 -4.90 -7.53 1.75
C LEU A 166 -5.64 -6.50 0.92
N GLN A 167 -6.90 -6.27 1.25
CA GLN A 167 -7.63 -5.12 0.74
C GLN A 167 -6.90 -3.82 1.13
N PRO A 168 -6.82 -2.82 0.21
CA PRO A 168 -6.05 -1.61 0.44
C PRO A 168 -6.50 -0.78 1.65
N THR A 169 -7.78 -0.83 2.02
CA THR A 169 -8.33 -0.15 3.20
C THR A 169 -9.11 -1.15 4.05
N VAL A 170 -9.20 -0.90 5.37
CA VAL A 170 -10.02 -1.72 6.29
C VAL A 170 -11.51 -1.52 5.98
N ALA A 171 -11.95 -0.27 5.83
CA ALA A 171 -13.36 0.05 5.57
C ALA A 171 -13.91 -0.60 4.28
N SER A 172 -13.13 -0.64 3.19
CA SER A 172 -13.56 -1.34 1.97
C SER A 172 -13.59 -2.86 2.17
N ALA A 173 -12.65 -3.43 2.94
CA ALA A 173 -12.67 -4.85 3.27
C ALA A 173 -13.92 -5.24 4.07
N ASP A 174 -14.25 -4.43 5.06
CA ASP A 174 -15.41 -4.64 5.93
C ASP A 174 -16.72 -4.51 5.15
N ALA A 175 -16.84 -3.48 4.29
CA ALA A 175 -18.02 -3.30 3.43
C ALA A 175 -18.26 -4.52 2.53
N LEU A 176 -17.22 -4.99 1.82
CA LEU A 176 -17.31 -6.17 0.95
C LEU A 176 -17.68 -7.42 1.75
N ARG A 177 -17.03 -7.65 2.90
CA ARG A 177 -17.33 -8.80 3.77
C ARG A 177 -18.78 -8.77 4.23
N ASN A 178 -19.27 -7.62 4.70
CA ASN A 178 -20.62 -7.48 5.22
C ASN A 178 -21.68 -7.74 4.13
N MET A 179 -21.45 -7.28 2.89
CA MET A 179 -22.32 -7.57 1.75
C MET A 179 -22.39 -9.07 1.46
N VAL A 180 -21.24 -9.76 1.45
CA VAL A 180 -21.19 -11.22 1.23
C VAL A 180 -21.90 -11.98 2.34
N VAL A 181 -21.65 -11.64 3.61
CA VAL A 181 -22.30 -12.27 4.75
C VAL A 181 -23.82 -12.06 4.73
N ALA A 182 -24.27 -10.84 4.42
CA ALA A 182 -25.69 -10.54 4.32
C ALA A 182 -26.37 -11.33 3.19
N ALA A 183 -25.74 -11.42 2.02
CA ALA A 183 -26.27 -12.19 0.89
C ALA A 183 -26.31 -13.70 1.16
N ALA A 184 -25.37 -14.22 1.95
CA ALA A 184 -25.33 -15.63 2.33
C ALA A 184 -26.26 -15.96 3.51
N SER A 185 -26.79 -14.95 4.21
CA SER A 185 -27.70 -15.15 5.34
C SER A 185 -29.04 -15.68 4.83
N GLY A 186 -29.23 -16.99 4.93
CA GLY A 186 -30.40 -17.72 4.41
C GLY A 186 -30.07 -18.83 3.42
N ALA A 187 -28.79 -19.01 3.05
CA ALA A 187 -28.32 -20.20 2.36
C ALA A 187 -28.18 -21.34 3.39
N HIS A 188 -29.11 -22.29 3.35
CA HIS A 188 -29.07 -23.56 4.09
C HIS A 188 -28.81 -24.72 3.13
#